data_AF-A0A353C7N8-F1
#
_entry.id   AF-A0A353C7N8-F1
#
_cell.length_a   1.000
_cell.length_b   1.000
_cell.length_c   1.000
_cell.angle_alpha   90.00
_cell.angle_beta   90.00
_cell.angle_gamma   90.00
#
_symmetry.space_group_name_H-M   'P 1'
#
loop_
_entity.id
_entity.type
_entity.pdbx_description
1 polymer ?
#
loop_
_entity_poly.entity_id
_entity_poly.type
_entity_poly.pdbx_seq_one_letter_code
_entity_poly.pdbx_strand_id
1 'polypeptide(L)' 'FRDIGAKMLVPMHYGTFDLSDEPPGAPLRELLQQAERDLLRDKIRVLKIFEPIEIDRSAVK' A
#
# COMPACT_ATOMS: atom_id res chain seq x y z
N PHE A 1 5.20 -8.04 0.43
CA PHE A 1 4.00 -8.41 1.22
C PHE A 1 3.52 -9.84 0.93
N ARG A 2 3.59 -10.29 -0.33
CA ARG A 2 3.30 -11.68 -0.72
C ARG A 2 4.20 -12.69 -0.01
N ASP A 3 5.51 -12.41 0.05
CA ASP A 3 6.51 -13.33 0.62
C ASP A 3 6.33 -13.56 2.12
N ILE A 4 5.80 -12.55 2.82
CA ILE A 4 5.49 -12.63 4.26
C ILE A 4 4.05 -13.11 4.52
N GLY A 5 3.30 -13.49 3.48
CA GLY A 5 1.91 -13.95 3.61
C GLY A 5 0.93 -12.89 4.12
N ALA A 6 1.24 -11.60 3.95
CA ALA A 6 0.40 -10.52 4.45
C ALA A 6 -0.94 -10.47 3.70
N LYS A 7 -2.02 -10.28 4.47
CA LYS A 7 -3.39 -10.17 3.92
C LYS A 7 -3.66 -8.81 3.27
N MET A 8 -2.96 -7.78 3.72
CA MET A 8 -3.15 -6.41 3.30
C MET A 8 -1.80 -5.67 3.26
N LEU A 9 -1.64 -4.78 2.28
CA LEU A 9 -0.54 -3.83 2.20
C LEU A 9 -1.09 -2.41 2.37
N VAL A 10 -0.53 -1.66 3.30
CA VAL A 10 -0.76 -0.21 3.46
C VAL A 10 0.52 0.50 3.06
N PRO A 11 0.59 1.12 1.85
CA PRO A 11 1.76 1.88 1.46
C PRO A 11 1.86 3.14 2.31
N MET A 12 3.06 3.40 2.82
CA MET A 12 3.39 4.58 3.63
C MET A 12 4.69 5.20 3.09
N HIS A 13 5.07 6.37 3.60
CA HIS A 13 6.30 7.13 3.28
C HIS A 13 6.40 7.78 1.89
N TYR A 14 5.58 7.39 0.91
CA TYR A 14 5.64 8.03 -0.41
C TYR A 14 5.25 9.53 -0.33
N GLY A 15 6.00 10.37 -1.05
CA GLY A 15 5.67 11.79 -1.26
C GLY A 15 5.67 12.69 -0.02
N THR A 16 6.21 12.23 1.12
CA THR A 16 6.28 13.01 2.37
C THR A 16 7.65 13.66 2.58
N PHE A 17 8.73 12.99 2.19
CA PHE A 17 10.10 13.47 2.31
C PHE A 17 10.82 13.34 0.98
N ASP A 18 11.70 14.30 0.69
CA ASP A 18 12.61 14.22 -0.44
C ASP A 18 13.82 13.35 -0.06
N LEU A 19 13.69 12.06 -0.33
CA LEU A 19 14.71 11.03 0.00
C LEU A 19 15.25 10.33 -1.25
N SER A 20 14.69 10.63 -2.41
CA SER A 20 14.96 9.96 -3.69
C SER A 20 14.56 10.89 -4.83
N ASP A 21 15.17 10.72 -6.02
CA ASP A 21 14.90 11.51 -7.22
C ASP A 21 13.55 11.16 -7.91
N GLU A 22 12.75 10.31 -7.29
CA GLU A 22 11.47 9.87 -7.83
C GLU A 22 10.40 10.95 -7.65
N PRO A 23 9.54 11.18 -8.66
CA PRO A 23 8.40 12.08 -8.49
C PRO A 23 7.52 11.63 -7.30
N PRO A 24 7.03 12.56 -6.44
CA PRO A 24 6.32 12.22 -5.19
C PRO A 24 5.16 11.22 -5.31
N GLY A 25 4.52 11.13 -6.49
CA GLY A 25 3.41 10.21 -6.77
C GLY A 25 3.78 8.97 -7.60
N ALA A 26 5.01 8.89 -8.12
CA ALA A 26 5.44 7.76 -8.96
C ALA A 26 5.40 6.42 -8.20
N PRO A 27 5.91 6.30 -6.96
CA PRO A 27 5.91 5.02 -6.24
C PRO A 27 4.51 4.46 -6.02
N LEU A 28 3.55 5.31 -5.65
CA LEU A 28 2.17 4.88 -5.46
C LEU A 28 1.52 4.45 -6.78
N ARG A 29 1.74 5.22 -7.86
CA ARG A 29 1.19 4.91 -9.18
C ARG A 29 1.69 3.57 -9.69
N GLU A 30 2.99 3.33 -9.59
CA GLU A 30 3.62 2.10 -10.06
C GLU A 30 3.18 0.89 -9.24
N LEU A 31 3.11 1.03 -7.90
CA LEU A 31 2.56 0.00 -7.03
C LEU A 31 1.15 -0.40 -7.43
N LEU A 32 0.26 0.57 -7.68
CA LEU A 32 -1.12 0.29 -8.07
C LEU A 32 -1.21 -0.37 -9.44
N GLN A 33 -0.39 0.06 -10.42
CA GLN A 33 -0.36 -0.59 -11.74
C GLN A 33 0.12 -2.05 -11.66
N GLN A 34 1.14 -2.34 -10.87
CA GLN A 34 1.58 -3.72 -10.67
C GLN A 34 0.53 -4.55 -9.93
N ALA A 35 -0.13 -3.97 -8.94
CA ALA A 35 -1.20 -4.64 -8.21
C ALA A 35 -2.43 -4.92 -9.08
N GLU A 36 -2.75 -4.06 -10.04
CA GLU A 36 -3.81 -4.33 -11.02
C GLU A 36 -3.43 -5.49 -11.94
N ARG A 37 -2.19 -5.54 -12.43
CA ARG A 37 -1.68 -6.66 -13.26
C ARG A 37 -1.71 -7.99 -12.53
N ASP A 38 -1.38 -7.98 -11.25
CA ASP A 38 -1.34 -9.17 -10.41
C ASP A 38 -2.71 -9.54 -9.82
N LEU A 39 -3.78 -8.78 -10.09
CA LEU A 39 -5.10 -8.95 -9.47
C LEU A 39 -5.04 -8.90 -7.93
N LEU A 40 -4.21 -8.00 -7.38
CA LEU A 40 -4.00 -7.78 -5.95
C LEU A 40 -4.43 -6.39 -5.48
N ARG A 41 -5.11 -5.62 -6.35
CA ARG A 41 -5.55 -4.26 -6.05
C ARG A 41 -6.44 -4.19 -4.80
N ASP A 42 -7.25 -5.22 -4.57
CA ASP A 42 -8.12 -5.43 -3.42
C ASP A 42 -7.36 -5.64 -2.10
N LYS A 43 -6.07 -6.02 -2.15
CA LYS A 43 -5.21 -6.18 -0.97
C LYS A 43 -4.40 -4.94 -0.63
N ILE A 44 -4.43 -3.92 -1.48
CA ILE A 44 -3.75 -2.64 -1.22
C ILE A 44 -4.75 -1.62 -0.68
N ARG A 45 -4.44 -1.05 0.49
CA ARG A 45 -5.22 0.03 1.12
C ARG A 45 -4.38 1.29 1.17
N VAL A 46 -4.70 2.23 0.29
CA VAL A 46 -4.09 3.57 0.29
C VAL A 46 -4.88 4.42 1.27
N LEU A 47 -4.19 4.97 2.27
CA LEU A 47 -4.79 5.82 3.30
C LEU A 47 -4.31 7.26 3.12
N LYS A 48 -5.17 8.22 3.44
CA LYS A 48 -4.78 9.61 3.63
C LYS A 48 -4.12 9.80 4.98
N ILE A 49 -3.40 10.92 5.13
CA ILE A 49 -2.83 11.33 6.41
C ILE A 49 -3.99 11.50 7.41
N PHE A 50 -3.88 10.85 8.56
CA PHE A 50 -4.90 10.77 9.62
C PHE A 50 -6.17 9.98 9.28
N GLU A 51 -6.19 9.19 8.21
CA GLU A 51 -7.31 8.30 7.91
C GLU A 51 -7.23 7.01 8.75
N PRO A 52 -8.25 6.70 9.55
CA PRO A 52 -8.28 5.46 10.33
C PRO A 52 -8.58 4.26 9.42
N ILE A 53 -8.04 3.09 9.79
CA ILE A 53 -8.39 1.81 9.18
C ILE A 53 -8.87 0.84 10.25
N GLU A 54 -10.06 0.26 10.02
CA GLU A 54 -10.57 -0.82 10.85
C GLU A 54 -10.00 -2.15 10.35
N ILE A 55 -9.41 -2.92 11.26
CA ILE A 55 -8.87 -4.24 10.96
C ILE A 55 -9.74 -5.28 11.65
N ASP A 56 -10.39 -6.11 10.85
CA ASP A 56 -11.07 -7.28 11.37
C ASP A 56 -10.04 -8.28 11.92
N ARG A 57 -10.04 -8.45 13.25
CA ARG A 57 -9.14 -9.35 13.96
C ARG A 57 -9.56 -10.82 13.83
N SER A 58 -10.72 -11.14 13.26
CA SER A 58 -11.15 -12.52 12.98
C SER A 58 -10.18 -13.24 12.03
N ALA A 59 -9.40 -12.48 11.26
CA ALA A 59 -8.37 -12.96 10.35
C ALA A 59 -6.99 -13.18 11.00
N VAL A 60 -6.80 -12.89 12.29
CA VAL A 60 -5.55 -13.15 13.03
C VAL A 60 -5.79 -14.37 13.92
N LYS A 61 -5.68 -15.57 13.33
CA LYS A 61 -5.62 -16.84 14.05
C LYS A 61 -4.27 -17.48 13.79
#